data_AF-A0A8T8D510-F1
#
_entry.id   AF-A0A8T8D510-F1
#
_cell.length_a   1.000
_cell.length_b   1.000
_cell.length_c   1.000
_cell.angle_alpha   90.00
_cell.angle_beta   90.00
_cell.angle_gamma   90.00
#
_symmetry.space_group_name_H-M   'P 1'
#
loop_
_entity.id
_entity.type
_entity.pdbx_description
1 polymer ?
#
loop_
_entity_poly.entity_id
_entity_poly.type
_entity_poly.pdbx_seq_one_letter_code
_entity_poly.pdbx_strand_id
1 'polypeptide(L)'
;MRDLIRAREAAVKDRTRKRQEIRSFLLRHGKIYPGLKTWGTRYLRWLHGLSFSFRSQQAVLQELILAESQCRERAARLEKAIEDGLLDWPLAPVVERLQALRGVKLICAAAAPWPSRPSRCSRAPTAVFSMIAINLAHD
;
A
#
# COMPACT_ATOMS: atom_id res chain seq x y z
N MET A 1 9.62 14.42 -7.71
CA MET A 1 9.96 13.04 -7.28
C MET A 1 9.67 12.77 -5.80
N ARG A 2 10.36 13.39 -4.82
CA ARG A 2 10.12 13.13 -3.38
C ARG A 2 8.66 13.29 -2.94
N ASP A 3 7.96 14.29 -3.44
CA ASP A 3 6.55 14.51 -3.10
C ASP A 3 5.62 13.46 -3.71
N LEU A 4 5.96 12.91 -4.89
CA LEU A 4 5.21 11.79 -5.48
C LEU A 4 5.35 10.52 -4.63
N ILE A 5 6.56 10.23 -4.15
CA ILE A 5 6.84 9.09 -3.27
C ILE A 5 6.06 9.24 -1.95
N ARG A 6 6.13 10.42 -1.32
CA ARG A 6 5.36 10.72 -0.10
C ARG A 6 3.86 10.61 -0.31
N ALA A 7 3.35 11.12 -1.44
CA ALA A 7 1.93 11.00 -1.79
C ALA A 7 1.51 9.53 -1.97
N ARG A 8 2.36 8.71 -2.60
CA ARG A 8 2.14 7.27 -2.78
C ARG A 8 2.13 6.52 -1.45
N GLU A 9 3.05 6.84 -0.54
CA GLU A 9 3.05 6.29 0.82
C GLU A 9 1.77 6.65 1.59
N ALA A 10 1.32 7.91 1.49
CA ALA A 10 0.06 8.34 2.09
C ALA A 10 -1.14 7.56 1.52
N ALA A 11 -1.22 7.40 0.20
CA ALA A 11 -2.28 6.64 -0.45
C ALA A 11 -2.30 5.14 -0.03
N VAL A 12 -1.13 4.53 0.18
CA VAL A 12 -1.03 3.14 0.68
C VAL A 12 -1.49 3.03 2.14
N LYS A 13 -1.17 4.03 2.98
CA LYS A 13 -1.67 4.11 4.36
C LYS A 13 -3.19 4.27 4.38
N ASP A 14 -3.74 5.13 3.53
CA ASP A 14 -5.19 5.32 3.37
C ASP A 14 -5.87 4.01 2.97
N ARG A 15 -5.33 3.29 1.98
CA ARG A 15 -5.85 1.97 1.58
C ARG A 15 -5.85 1.00 2.77
N THR A 16 -4.76 0.95 3.53
CA THR A 16 -4.66 0.06 4.70
C THR A 16 -5.70 0.41 5.77
N ARG A 17 -5.94 1.70 6.02
CA ARG A 17 -6.99 2.17 6.91
C ARG A 17 -8.37 1.74 6.43
N LYS A 18 -8.68 1.88 5.15
CA LYS A 18 -9.98 1.42 4.58
C LYS A 18 -10.18 -0.08 4.72
N ARG A 19 -9.11 -0.87 4.54
CA ARG A 19 -9.15 -2.32 4.80
C ARG A 19 -9.45 -2.65 6.26
N GLN A 20 -8.90 -1.88 7.20
CA GLN A 20 -9.17 -2.04 8.64
C GLN A 20 -10.61 -1.63 8.98
N GLU A 21 -11.11 -0.53 8.42
CA GLU A 21 -12.51 -0.08 8.58
C GLU A 21 -13.49 -1.18 8.13
N ILE A 22 -13.26 -1.80 6.96
CA ILE A 22 -14.05 -2.92 6.46
C ILE A 22 -14.01 -4.10 7.43
N ARG A 23 -12.82 -4.50 7.90
CA ARG A 23 -12.69 -5.60 8.87
C ARG A 23 -13.43 -5.29 10.18
N SER A 24 -13.29 -4.08 10.70
CA SER A 24 -13.98 -3.64 11.92
C SER A 24 -15.50 -3.68 11.74
N PHE A 25 -16.01 -3.23 10.59
CA PHE A 25 -17.43 -3.31 10.26
C PHE A 25 -17.91 -4.77 10.23
N LEU A 26 -17.19 -5.66 9.55
CA LEU A 26 -17.55 -7.08 9.48
C LEU A 26 -17.55 -7.77 10.85
N LEU A 27 -16.59 -7.45 11.72
CA LEU A 27 -16.50 -7.98 13.07
C LEU A 27 -17.71 -7.55 13.93
N ARG A 28 -18.16 -6.29 13.81
CA ARG A 28 -19.37 -5.81 14.51
C ARG A 28 -20.64 -6.54 14.10
N HIS A 29 -20.67 -7.09 12.89
CA HIS A 29 -21.81 -7.85 12.36
C HIS A 29 -21.61 -9.37 12.38
N GLY A 30 -20.57 -9.86 13.07
CA GLY A 30 -20.29 -11.30 13.23
C GLY A 30 -19.92 -12.02 11.93
N LYS A 31 -19.48 -11.30 10.89
CA LYS A 31 -19.10 -11.89 9.60
C LYS A 31 -17.60 -12.15 9.57
N ILE A 32 -17.21 -13.42 9.63
CA ILE A 32 -15.81 -13.86 9.56
C ILE A 32 -15.56 -14.54 8.21
N TYR A 33 -14.46 -14.18 7.55
CA TYR A 33 -14.08 -14.79 6.30
C TYR A 33 -13.46 -16.18 6.54
N PRO A 34 -13.96 -17.25 5.90
CA PRO A 34 -13.47 -18.61 6.15
C PRO A 34 -12.18 -18.99 5.39
N GLY A 35 -11.68 -18.13 4.49
CA GLY A 35 -10.49 -18.42 3.69
C GLY A 35 -9.18 -17.94 4.32
N LEU A 36 -8.06 -18.54 3.89
CA LEU A 36 -6.72 -18.21 4.42
C LEU A 36 -6.23 -16.82 3.99
N LYS A 37 -6.45 -16.43 2.71
CA LYS A 37 -5.92 -15.18 2.14
C LYS A 37 -7.00 -14.11 2.04
N THR A 38 -6.75 -12.94 2.64
CA THR A 38 -7.60 -11.75 2.53
C THR A 38 -7.13 -10.83 1.40
N TRP A 39 -8.04 -10.02 0.84
CA TRP A 39 -7.79 -9.07 -0.26
C TRP A 39 -7.41 -9.64 -1.63
N GLY A 40 -7.58 -10.94 -1.85
CA GLY A 40 -7.57 -11.53 -3.20
C GLY A 40 -8.97 -11.57 -3.84
N THR A 41 -9.06 -12.02 -5.09
CA THR A 41 -10.31 -12.12 -5.85
C THR A 41 -11.41 -12.89 -5.11
N ARG A 42 -11.05 -13.98 -4.43
CA ARG A 42 -11.99 -14.78 -3.62
C ARG A 42 -12.56 -13.99 -2.43
N TYR A 43 -11.74 -13.16 -1.79
CA TYR A 43 -12.16 -12.32 -0.67
C TYR A 43 -13.11 -11.22 -1.13
N LEU A 44 -12.82 -10.58 -2.26
CA LEU A 44 -13.72 -9.57 -2.85
C LEU A 44 -15.05 -10.17 -3.29
N ARG A 45 -15.03 -11.35 -3.94
CA ARG A 45 -16.26 -12.08 -4.29
C ARG A 45 -17.10 -12.41 -3.05
N TRP A 46 -16.45 -12.86 -1.98
CA TRP A 46 -17.12 -13.12 -0.71
C TRP A 46 -17.72 -11.84 -0.11
N LEU A 47 -16.98 -10.72 -0.11
CA LEU A 47 -17.47 -9.41 0.34
C LEU A 47 -18.74 -8.97 -0.40
N HIS A 48 -18.75 -9.07 -1.73
CA HIS A 48 -19.93 -8.72 -2.53
C HIS A 48 -21.10 -9.69 -2.35
N GLY A 49 -20.83 -10.94 -1.98
CA GLY A 49 -21.85 -11.94 -1.69
C GLY A 49 -22.46 -11.85 -0.28
N LEU A 50 -21.99 -10.94 0.58
CA LEU A 50 -22.57 -10.75 1.90
C LEU A 50 -23.95 -10.10 1.81
N SER A 51 -24.91 -10.70 2.51
CA SER A 51 -26.23 -10.14 2.73
C SER A 51 -26.39 -9.75 4.20
N PHE A 52 -26.92 -8.55 4.43
CA PHE A 52 -27.28 -8.03 5.74
C PHE A 52 -28.80 -7.92 5.90
N SER A 53 -29.27 -8.02 7.14
CA SER A 53 -30.69 -7.90 7.46
C SER A 53 -31.25 -6.51 7.16
N PHE A 54 -30.41 -5.47 7.22
CA PHE A 54 -30.81 -4.09 6.98
C PHE A 54 -30.16 -3.52 5.72
N ARG A 55 -30.98 -2.89 4.86
CA ARG A 55 -30.52 -2.18 3.63
C ARG A 55 -29.45 -1.13 3.91
N SER A 56 -29.54 -0.42 5.04
CA SER A 56 -28.55 0.58 5.45
C SER A 56 -27.16 -0.03 5.67
N GLN A 57 -27.07 -1.22 6.27
CA GLN A 57 -25.81 -1.93 6.48
C GLN A 57 -25.20 -2.39 5.15
N GLN A 58 -26.04 -2.85 4.22
CA GLN A 58 -25.61 -3.20 2.87
C GLN A 58 -25.01 -1.99 2.15
N ALA A 59 -25.68 -0.83 2.22
CA ALA A 59 -25.20 0.41 1.60
C ALA A 59 -23.84 0.85 2.19
N VAL A 60 -23.70 0.83 3.52
CA VAL A 60 -22.42 1.15 4.18
C VAL A 60 -21.30 0.21 3.72
N LEU A 61 -21.56 -1.10 3.60
CA LEU A 61 -20.54 -2.01 3.10
C LEU A 61 -20.11 -1.68 1.67
N GLN A 62 -21.05 -1.37 0.77
CA GLN A 62 -20.72 -1.00 -0.61
C GLN A 62 -19.87 0.26 -0.68
N GLU A 63 -20.21 1.29 0.12
CA GLU A 63 -19.41 2.53 0.20
C GLU A 63 -17.99 2.27 0.71
N LEU A 64 -17.84 1.40 1.73
CA LEU A 64 -16.52 1.04 2.23
C LEU A 64 -15.68 0.30 1.18
N ILE A 65 -16.29 -0.63 0.43
CA ILE A 65 -15.63 -1.37 -0.66
C ILE A 65 -15.19 -0.39 -1.76
N LEU A 66 -16.08 0.54 -2.14
CA LEU A 66 -15.79 1.57 -3.15
C LEU A 66 -14.62 2.45 -2.70
N ALA A 67 -14.62 2.89 -1.44
CA ALA A 67 -13.53 3.69 -0.87
C ALA A 67 -12.17 2.96 -0.90
N GLU A 68 -12.14 1.64 -0.65
CA GLU A 68 -10.91 0.85 -0.79
C GLU A 68 -10.42 0.79 -2.24
N SER A 69 -11.35 0.60 -3.20
CA SER A 69 -10.99 0.59 -4.64
C SER A 69 -10.43 1.93 -5.08
N GLN A 70 -11.07 3.04 -4.70
CA GLN A 70 -10.59 4.38 -5.02
C GLN A 70 -9.19 4.65 -4.44
N CYS A 71 -8.94 4.21 -3.19
CA CYS A 71 -7.61 4.31 -2.58
C CYS A 71 -6.57 3.47 -3.33
N ARG A 72 -6.95 2.26 -3.77
CA ARG A 72 -6.09 1.39 -4.58
C ARG A 72 -5.76 2.02 -5.94
N GLU A 73 -6.76 2.55 -6.64
CA GLU A 73 -6.58 3.22 -7.93
C GLU A 73 -5.76 4.51 -7.81
N ARG A 74 -5.95 5.28 -6.74
CA ARG A 74 -5.12 6.46 -6.44
C ARG A 74 -3.66 6.08 -6.23
N ALA A 75 -3.39 5.01 -5.48
CA ALA A 75 -2.02 4.52 -5.30
C ALA A 75 -1.39 4.06 -6.62
N ALA A 76 -2.15 3.35 -7.47
CA ALA A 76 -1.68 2.90 -8.79
C ALA A 76 -1.38 4.08 -9.73
N ARG A 77 -2.24 5.11 -9.76
CA ARG A 77 -1.98 6.33 -10.55
C ARG A 77 -0.71 7.05 -10.09
N LEU A 78 -0.46 7.11 -8.78
CA LEU A 78 0.76 7.71 -8.24
C LEU A 78 2.00 6.88 -8.54
N GLU A 79 1.89 5.55 -8.53
CA GLU A 79 2.97 4.63 -8.92
C GLU A 79 3.36 4.84 -10.38
N LYS A 80 2.37 4.93 -11.28
CA LYS A 80 2.61 5.27 -12.68
C LYS A 80 3.28 6.65 -12.85
N ALA A 81 2.81 7.67 -12.12
CA ALA A 81 3.43 9.00 -12.17
C ALA A 81 4.88 9.01 -11.64
N ILE A 82 5.22 8.10 -10.73
CA ILE A 82 6.60 7.91 -10.27
C ILE A 82 7.43 7.27 -11.39
N GLU A 83 6.92 6.22 -12.04
CA GLU A 83 7.55 5.54 -13.19
C GLU A 83 7.84 6.51 -14.33
N ASP A 84 6.85 7.29 -14.75
CA ASP A 84 7.00 8.30 -15.81
C ASP A 84 8.04 9.36 -15.41
N GLY A 85 8.02 9.82 -14.16
CA GLY A 85 8.96 10.83 -13.65
C GLY A 85 10.38 10.32 -13.42
N LEU A 86 10.63 9.00 -13.43
CA LEU A 86 11.97 8.42 -13.28
C LEU A 86 12.79 8.51 -14.56
N LEU A 87 12.13 8.49 -15.72
CA LEU A 87 12.80 8.56 -17.02
C LEU A 87 13.60 9.86 -17.19
N ASP A 88 13.11 10.95 -16.60
CA ASP A 88 13.72 12.29 -16.70
C ASP A 88 14.55 12.68 -15.46
N TRP A 89 14.68 11.79 -14.45
CA TRP A 89 15.30 12.16 -13.18
C TRP A 89 16.83 11.92 -13.19
N PRO A 90 17.69 12.94 -13.02
CA PRO A 90 19.16 12.80 -13.04
C PRO A 90 19.76 11.85 -11.98
N LEU A 91 18.97 11.43 -10.99
CA LEU A 91 19.37 10.47 -9.95
C LEU A 91 18.89 9.03 -10.22
N ALA A 92 18.23 8.77 -11.35
CA ALA A 92 17.80 7.43 -11.77
C ALA A 92 18.89 6.33 -11.64
N PRO A 93 20.15 6.54 -12.08
CA PRO A 93 21.19 5.51 -11.93
C PRO A 93 21.59 5.27 -10.46
N VAL A 94 21.36 6.22 -9.55
CA VAL A 94 21.57 6.02 -8.11
C VAL A 94 20.45 5.15 -7.53
N VAL A 95 19.21 5.35 -7.97
CA VAL A 95 18.06 4.55 -7.58
C VAL A 95 18.22 3.10 -8.05
N GLU A 96 18.65 2.89 -9.29
CA GLU A 96 18.89 1.57 -9.87
C GLU A 96 20.03 0.81 -9.14
N ARG A 97 21.13 1.49 -8.82
CA ARG A 97 22.23 0.91 -8.02
C ARG A 97 21.79 0.53 -6.60
N LEU A 98 20.90 1.32 -6.00
CA LEU A 98 20.30 1.00 -4.71
C LEU A 98 19.30 -0.16 -4.82
N GLN A 99 18.60 -0.32 -5.94
CA GLN A 99 17.73 -1.48 -6.21
C GLN A 99 18.51 -2.79 -6.42
N ALA A 100 19.72 -2.71 -6.96
CA ALA A 100 20.59 -3.87 -7.17
C ALA A 100 21.06 -4.52 -5.85
N LEU A 101 20.98 -3.78 -4.73
CA LEU A 101 21.16 -4.34 -3.39
C LEU A 101 19.88 -5.09 -3.00
N ARG A 102 19.93 -6.43 -3.06
CA ARG A 102 18.83 -7.37 -2.77
C ARG A 102 17.89 -6.87 -1.66
N GLY A 103 16.64 -6.60 -2.02
CA GLY A 103 15.55 -6.26 -1.08
C GLY A 103 15.05 -4.81 -1.15
N VAL A 104 15.72 -3.94 -1.90
CA VAL A 104 15.32 -2.53 -2.07
C VAL A 104 14.49 -2.42 -3.36
N LYS A 105 13.15 -2.41 -3.26
CA LYS A 105 12.32 -1.96 -4.40
C LYS A 105 12.55 -0.47 -4.62
N LEU A 106 12.40 -0.02 -5.87
CA LEU A 106 12.62 1.33 -6.40
C LEU A 106 12.21 2.47 -5.44
N ILE A 107 11.14 2.26 -4.70
CA ILE A 107 10.55 3.19 -3.73
C ILE A 107 11.44 3.37 -2.47
N CYS A 108 12.12 2.34 -1.97
CA CYS A 108 13.07 2.47 -0.86
C CYS A 108 14.33 3.24 -1.26
N ALA A 109 14.82 3.04 -2.48
CA ALA A 109 16.01 3.72 -2.98
C ALA A 109 15.80 5.23 -3.10
N ALA A 110 14.60 5.65 -3.54
CA ALA A 110 14.27 7.07 -3.69
C ALA A 110 13.79 7.75 -2.37
N ALA A 111 13.41 6.97 -1.36
CA ALA A 111 13.01 7.46 -0.03
C ALA A 111 14.19 7.56 0.97
N ALA A 112 15.38 7.07 0.61
CA ALA A 112 16.55 7.15 1.47
C ALA A 112 16.89 8.63 1.79
N PRO A 113 16.88 9.05 3.07
CA PRO A 113 17.33 10.38 3.43
C PRO A 113 18.82 10.49 3.10
N TRP A 114 19.15 11.30 2.09
CA TRP A 114 20.52 11.62 1.72
C TRP A 114 21.26 12.23 2.92
N PRO A 115 22.32 11.60 3.46
CA PRO A 115 23.06 12.19 4.56
C PRO A 115 23.93 13.31 4.01
N SER A 116 23.52 14.54 4.30
CA SER A 116 24.46 15.68 4.29
C SER A 116 25.46 15.45 5.42
N ARG A 117 26.68 15.03 5.07
CA ARG A 117 27.89 14.78 5.91
C ARG A 117 28.11 13.34 6.41
N PRO A 118 29.33 12.78 6.25
CA PRO A 118 29.69 11.47 6.78
C PRO A 118 30.39 11.62 8.14
N SER A 119 29.66 11.42 9.23
CA SER A 119 30.31 11.07 10.49
C SER A 119 29.38 10.28 11.41
N ARG A 120 29.62 8.96 11.39
CA ARG A 120 29.55 8.03 12.53
C ARG A 120 28.18 7.91 13.24
N CYS A 121 27.39 6.90 12.85
CA CYS A 121 26.33 6.34 13.70
C CYS A 121 26.43 4.81 13.72
N SER A 122 26.88 4.27 14.85
CA SER A 122 27.05 2.84 15.16
C SER A 122 25.80 2.20 15.78
N ARG A 123 24.60 2.75 15.60
CA ARG A 123 23.34 2.13 16.05
C ARG A 123 22.22 2.44 15.06
N ALA A 124 21.92 1.49 14.20
CA ALA A 124 20.69 1.51 13.41
C ALA A 124 19.53 0.93 14.23
N PRO A 125 18.39 1.60 14.38
CA PRO A 125 17.16 0.96 14.81
C PRO A 125 16.57 0.20 13.61
N THR A 126 16.38 -1.10 13.78
CA THR A 126 15.86 -2.10 12.83
C THR A 126 14.40 -1.89 12.39
N ALA A 127 13.84 -0.68 12.51
CA ALA A 127 12.39 -0.45 12.42
C ALA A 127 11.88 0.15 11.10
N VAL A 128 12.70 0.29 10.05
CA VAL A 128 12.26 0.86 8.75
C VAL A 128 11.97 -0.22 7.69
N PHE A 129 12.29 -1.49 7.95
CA PHE A 129 12.28 -2.54 6.92
C PHE A 129 10.98 -3.35 6.77
N SER A 130 9.90 -3.05 7.48
CA SER A 130 8.74 -3.96 7.53
C SER A 130 7.66 -3.76 6.43
N MET A 131 7.73 -2.75 5.56
CA MET A 131 6.54 -2.37 4.76
C MET A 131 6.64 -2.43 3.23
N ILE A 132 7.52 -3.25 2.63
CA ILE A 132 7.57 -3.43 1.15
C ILE A 132 7.68 -4.90 0.70
N ALA A 133 7.05 -5.84 1.42
CA ALA A 133 7.00 -7.26 1.00
C ALA A 133 5.61 -7.79 0.57
N ILE A 134 4.50 -7.03 0.68
CA ILE A 134 3.16 -7.64 0.54
C ILE A 134 2.53 -7.58 -0.87
N ASN A 135 3.02 -6.77 -1.82
CA ASN A 135 2.23 -6.47 -3.03
C ASN A 135 2.84 -6.88 -4.38
N LEU A 136 3.64 -7.94 -4.44
CA LEU A 136 4.23 -8.43 -5.72
C LEU A 136 4.36 -9.97 -5.74
N ALA A 137 3.33 -10.66 -5.24
CA ALA A 137 3.23 -12.12 -5.31
C ALA A 137 1.77 -12.58 -5.46
N HIS A 138 0.95 -11.79 -6.16
CA HIS A 138 -0.42 -12.16 -6.50
C HIS A 138 -0.79 -11.61 -7.88
N ASP A 139 0.00 -12.01 -8.87
CA ASP A 139 -0.54 -12.41 -10.17
C ASP A 139 -0.53 -13.94 -10.22
#